data_AF-A0A1B6M319-F1
#
_entry.id   AF-A0A1B6M319-F1
#
_cell.length_a   1.000
_cell.length_b   1.000
_cell.length_c   1.000
_cell.angle_alpha   90.00
_cell.angle_beta   90.00
_cell.angle_gamma   90.00
#
_symmetry.space_group_name_H-M   'P 1'
#
loop_
_entity.id
_entity.type
_entity.pdbx_description
1 polymer ?
#
loop_
_entity_poly.entity_id
_entity_poly.type
_entity_poly.pdbx_seq_one_letter_code
_entity_poly.pdbx_strand_id
1 'polypeptide(L)'
;FLMIYPKWVDTYIIMNAPHPVVFRKMLIKRFSQFRKSWYIFFFQLPYLPELYMKLKDLSKINKLFTSKKTPSPYTADDIEAYKFTFGKPGALTPPINYYRATVAPDRELLRRRAENFKMPRGLFIF
;
A
#
# COMPACT_ATOMS: atom_id res chain seq x y z
N PHE A 1 7.64 -2.48 -11.49
CA PHE A 1 7.51 -2.79 -12.93
C PHE A 1 7.95 -1.64 -13.83
N LEU A 2 7.28 -0.47 -13.82
CA LEU A 2 7.59 0.68 -14.69
C LEU A 2 9.07 1.07 -14.73
N MET A 3 9.73 1.09 -13.57
CA MET A 3 11.16 1.42 -13.47
C MET A 3 12.10 0.34 -14.05
N ILE A 4 11.65 -0.91 -14.15
CA ILE A 4 12.47 -2.07 -14.52
C ILE A 4 12.23 -2.44 -16.00
N TYR A 5 10.98 -2.43 -16.45
CA TYR A 5 10.56 -2.79 -17.81
C TYR A 5 9.80 -1.67 -18.54
N PRO A 6 10.39 -0.47 -18.64
CA PRO A 6 9.72 0.71 -19.19
C PRO A 6 9.45 0.62 -20.70
N LYS A 7 10.26 -0.13 -21.46
CA LYS A 7 10.06 -0.34 -22.90
C LYS A 7 8.79 -1.16 -23.22
N TRP A 8 8.20 -1.77 -22.19
CA TRP A 8 7.01 -2.62 -22.30
C TRP A 8 5.73 -1.86 -21.92
N VAL A 9 5.83 -0.55 -21.68
CA VAL A 9 4.71 0.29 -21.26
C VAL A 9 4.72 1.58 -22.06
N ASP A 10 3.71 1.79 -22.88
CA ASP A 10 3.56 3.01 -23.68
C ASP A 10 3.11 4.21 -22.84
N THR A 11 2.16 3.98 -21.92
CA THR A 11 1.62 4.99 -21.01
C THR A 11 1.24 4.41 -19.65
N TYR A 12 1.32 5.21 -18.58
CA TYR A 12 0.88 4.80 -17.24
C TYR A 12 0.06 5.87 -16.51
N ILE A 13 -0.80 5.42 -15.59
CA ILE A 13 -1.53 6.27 -14.65
C ILE A 13 -1.22 5.81 -13.24
N ILE A 14 -0.81 6.73 -12.36
CA ILE A 14 -0.56 6.48 -10.95
C ILE A 14 -1.58 7.28 -10.14
N MET A 15 -2.36 6.60 -9.30
CA MET A 15 -3.39 7.20 -8.46
C MET A 15 -3.01 7.08 -6.98
N ASN A 16 -2.81 8.22 -6.33
CA ASN A 16 -2.49 8.39 -4.90
C ASN A 16 -1.40 7.43 -4.38
N ALA A 17 -0.45 7.06 -5.23
CA ALA A 17 0.65 6.18 -4.88
C ALA A 17 1.97 6.93 -5.03
N PRO A 18 2.76 7.07 -3.94
CA PRO A 18 4.01 7.80 -3.99
C PRO A 18 5.08 6.99 -4.74
N HIS A 19 5.97 7.69 -5.42
CA HIS A 19 7.12 7.05 -6.06
C HIS A 19 7.96 6.29 -5.02
N PRO A 20 8.27 4.99 -5.19
CA PRO A 20 8.82 4.13 -4.14
C PRO A 20 10.15 4.64 -3.57
N VAL A 21 11.05 5.12 -4.43
CA VAL A 21 12.34 5.69 -4.01
C VAL A 21 12.18 6.97 -3.16
N VAL A 22 11.23 7.84 -3.54
CA VAL A 22 10.99 9.09 -2.82
C VAL A 22 10.27 8.79 -1.50
N PHE A 23 9.28 7.91 -1.52
CA PHE A 23 8.56 7.45 -0.35
C PHE A 23 9.51 6.94 0.73
N ARG A 24 10.44 6.04 0.39
CA ARG A 24 11.41 5.49 1.33
C ARG A 24 12.33 6.56 1.92
N LYS A 25 12.84 7.49 1.09
CA LYS A 25 13.65 8.62 1.57
C LYS A 25 12.86 9.51 2.54
N MET A 26 11.60 9.82 2.22
CA MET A 26 10.75 10.67 3.04
C MET A 26 10.33 9.98 4.35
N LEU A 27 10.11 8.68 4.33
CA LEU A 27 9.78 7.89 5.51
C LEU A 27 10.90 7.93 6.57
N ILE A 28 12.17 7.96 6.15
CA ILE A 28 13.33 8.10 7.03
C ILE A 28 13.57 9.55 7.44
N LYS A 29 13.44 10.50 6.51
CA LYS A 29 13.83 11.91 6.75
C LYS A 29 12.76 12.78 7.41
N ARG A 30 11.46 12.46 7.28
CA ARG A 30 10.36 13.30 7.75
C ARG A 30 9.52 12.59 8.81
N PHE A 31 9.60 13.09 10.04
CA PHE A 31 8.80 12.56 11.15
C PHE A 31 7.29 12.65 10.90
N SER A 32 6.81 13.71 10.25
CA SER A 32 5.39 13.84 9.87
C SER A 32 4.91 12.75 8.92
N GLN A 33 5.76 12.30 7.99
CA GLN A 33 5.45 11.20 7.07
C GLN A 33 5.54 9.84 7.76
N PHE A 34 6.54 9.66 8.64
CA PHE A 34 6.66 8.49 9.50
C PHE A 34 5.39 8.30 10.34
N ARG A 35 4.90 9.38 10.98
CA ARG A 35 3.66 9.34 11.79
C ARG A 35 2.43 8.94 11.00
N LYS A 36 2.34 9.34 9.72
CA LYS A 36 1.24 8.91 8.82
C LYS A 36 1.38 7.46 8.36
N SER A 37 2.61 6.94 8.31
CA SER A 37 2.96 5.61 7.77
C SER A 37 3.35 4.61 8.87
N TRP A 38 3.02 4.90 10.13
CA TRP A 38 3.41 4.09 11.30
C TRP A 38 2.91 2.65 11.19
N TYR A 39 1.76 2.45 10.53
CA TYR A 39 1.14 1.15 10.33
C TYR A 39 2.01 0.18 9.51
N ILE A 40 2.92 0.68 8.65
CA ILE A 40 3.86 -0.15 7.89
C ILE A 40 4.80 -0.91 8.84
N PHE A 41 5.21 -0.27 9.93
CA PHE A 41 6.06 -0.88 10.96
C PHE A 41 5.26 -1.86 11.83
N PHE A 42 4.01 -1.51 12.17
CA PHE A 42 3.10 -2.42 12.87
C PHE A 42 2.91 -3.73 12.09
N PHE A 43 2.79 -3.66 10.77
CA PHE A 43 2.63 -4.83 9.89
C PHE A 43 3.88 -5.72 9.76
N GLN A 44 5.04 -5.29 10.28
CA GLN A 44 6.23 -6.15 10.33
C GLN A 44 6.16 -7.22 11.43
N LEU A 45 5.29 -7.03 12.43
CA LEU A 45 5.16 -7.99 13.53
C LEU A 45 4.56 -9.32 13.04
N PRO A 46 5.05 -10.47 13.55
CA PRO A 46 4.47 -11.77 13.23
C PRO A 46 3.12 -11.94 13.91
N TYR A 47 2.11 -12.39 13.16
CA TYR A 47 0.75 -12.77 13.61
C TYR A 47 -0.12 -11.66 14.25
N LEU A 48 0.47 -10.69 14.95
CA LEU A 48 -0.24 -9.62 15.65
C LEU A 48 -1.09 -8.76 14.70
N PRO A 49 -0.59 -8.33 13.53
CA PRO A 49 -1.39 -7.61 12.54
C PRO A 49 -2.62 -8.39 12.08
N GLU A 50 -2.44 -9.67 11.75
CA GLU A 50 -3.50 -10.56 11.29
C GLU A 50 -4.56 -10.75 12.36
N LEU A 51 -4.16 -10.96 13.62
CA LEU A 51 -5.08 -11.09 14.74
C LEU A 51 -5.83 -9.77 14.95
N TYR A 52 -5.11 -8.65 15.02
CA TYR A 52 -5.70 -7.33 15.22
C TYR A 52 -6.74 -6.96 14.16
N MET A 53 -6.48 -7.32 12.90
CA MET A 53 -7.42 -7.07 11.80
C MET A 53 -8.68 -7.94 11.89
N LYS A 54 -8.58 -9.17 12.42
CA LYS A 54 -9.73 -10.08 12.60
C LYS A 54 -10.67 -9.69 13.74
N LEU A 55 -10.20 -8.94 14.73
CA LEU A 55 -10.99 -8.63 15.93
C LEU A 55 -12.29 -7.85 15.62
N LYS A 56 -13.33 -8.15 16.40
CA LYS A 56 -14.64 -7.48 16.36
C LYS A 56 -15.24 -7.47 14.95
N ASP A 57 -15.41 -8.65 14.35
CA ASP A 57 -16.02 -8.81 13.02
C ASP A 57 -15.37 -7.90 11.96
N LEU A 58 -14.03 -7.94 11.88
CA LEU A 58 -13.27 -7.11 10.94
C LEU A 58 -13.62 -5.61 11.03
N SER A 59 -13.98 -5.10 12.22
CA SER A 59 -14.42 -3.71 12.43
C SER A 59 -13.46 -2.64 11.88
N LYS A 60 -12.21 -3.00 11.62
CA LYS A 60 -11.21 -2.16 10.96
C LYS A 60 -11.56 -1.86 9.51
N ILE A 61 -12.13 -2.83 8.79
CA ILE A 61 -12.64 -2.66 7.43
C ILE A 61 -13.78 -1.64 7.43
N ASN A 62 -14.74 -1.77 8.35
CA ASN A 62 -15.82 -0.79 8.51
C ASN A 62 -15.24 0.61 8.74
N LYS A 63 -14.36 0.74 9.74
CA LYS A 63 -13.74 2.03 10.07
C LYS A 63 -12.92 2.62 8.93
N LEU A 64 -12.32 1.79 8.07
CA LEU A 64 -11.55 2.26 6.91
C LEU A 64 -12.48 2.97 5.92
N PHE A 65 -13.64 2.37 5.63
CA PHE A 65 -14.60 2.90 4.65
C PHE A 65 -15.52 3.98 5.23
N THR A 66 -15.78 3.98 6.54
CA THR A 66 -16.67 4.96 7.20
C THR A 66 -15.93 6.13 7.86
N SER A 67 -14.60 6.21 7.74
CA SER A 67 -13.81 7.29 8.34
C SER A 67 -14.09 8.65 7.68
N LYS A 68 -14.48 9.61 8.51
CA LYS A 68 -15.17 10.87 8.19
C LYS A 68 -14.33 11.94 7.47
N LYS A 69 -13.96 11.77 6.20
CA LYS A 69 -13.45 12.89 5.39
C LYS A 69 -14.23 13.21 4.12
N THR A 70 -15.07 12.30 3.66
CA THR A 70 -15.99 12.49 2.53
C THR A 70 -17.24 11.64 2.78
N PRO A 71 -18.40 11.95 2.16
CA PRO A 71 -19.48 10.98 2.06
C PRO A 71 -18.89 9.67 1.54
N SER A 72 -19.04 8.58 2.31
CA SER A 72 -18.55 7.28 1.86
C SER A 72 -19.33 6.91 0.60
N PRO A 73 -18.66 6.72 -0.56
CA PRO A 73 -19.34 6.21 -1.75
C PRO A 73 -19.74 4.73 -1.58
N TYR A 74 -19.23 4.07 -0.53
CA TYR A 74 -19.46 2.67 -0.26
C TYR A 74 -20.75 2.45 0.51
N THR A 75 -21.56 1.51 0.04
CA THR A 75 -22.76 1.01 0.71
C THR A 75 -22.41 0.04 1.83
N ALA A 76 -23.39 -0.32 2.65
CA ALA A 76 -23.20 -1.37 3.66
C ALA A 76 -22.86 -2.73 3.01
N ASP A 77 -23.49 -3.04 1.88
CA ASP A 77 -23.28 -4.29 1.14
C ASP A 77 -21.85 -4.39 0.58
N ASP A 78 -21.29 -3.27 0.10
CA ASP A 78 -19.89 -3.22 -0.35
C ASP A 78 -18.95 -3.59 0.80
N ILE A 79 -19.18 -3.02 1.99
CA ILE A 79 -18.35 -3.25 3.17
C ILE A 79 -18.46 -4.73 3.61
N GLU A 80 -19.66 -5.31 3.59
CA GLU A 80 -19.86 -6.73 3.89
C GLU A 80 -19.17 -7.64 2.86
N ALA A 81 -19.17 -7.28 1.57
CA ALA A 81 -18.42 -8.03 0.56
C ALA A 81 -16.90 -8.03 0.84
N TYR A 82 -16.35 -6.89 1.30
CA TYR A 82 -14.95 -6.83 1.75
C TYR A 82 -14.71 -7.70 2.98
N LYS A 83 -15.61 -7.67 3.97
CA LYS A 83 -15.49 -8.53 5.15
C LYS A 83 -15.55 -10.01 4.79
N PHE A 84 -16.48 -10.41 3.93
CA PHE A 84 -16.60 -11.77 3.45
C PHE A 84 -15.30 -12.25 2.79
N THR A 85 -14.68 -11.39 1.97
CA THR A 85 -13.42 -11.71 1.28
C THR A 85 -12.25 -11.85 2.26
N PHE A 86 -12.08 -10.89 3.18
CA PHE A 86 -10.97 -10.88 4.12
C PHE A 86 -11.19 -11.74 5.39
N GLY A 87 -12.42 -12.18 5.62
CA GLY A 87 -12.79 -13.10 6.71
C GLY A 87 -12.39 -14.54 6.44
N LYS A 88 -12.14 -14.91 5.18
CA LYS A 88 -11.68 -16.24 4.81
C LYS A 88 -10.36 -16.59 5.53
N PRO A 89 -10.17 -17.85 5.96
CA PRO A 89 -8.92 -18.30 6.55
C PRO A 89 -7.71 -17.91 5.67
N GLY A 90 -6.74 -17.21 6.26
CA GLY A 90 -5.53 -16.76 5.56
C GLY A 90 -5.66 -15.52 4.66
N ALA A 91 -6.86 -14.99 4.42
CA ALA A 91 -7.04 -13.91 3.43
C ALA A 91 -6.40 -12.56 3.81
N LEU A 92 -6.16 -12.31 5.11
CA LEU A 92 -5.50 -11.09 5.58
C LEU A 92 -3.97 -11.12 5.42
N THR A 93 -3.37 -12.31 5.32
CA THR A 93 -1.91 -12.47 5.29
C THR A 93 -1.28 -11.90 4.00
N PRO A 94 -1.79 -12.17 2.78
CA PRO A 94 -1.19 -11.61 1.56
C PRO A 94 -1.18 -10.07 1.49
N PRO A 95 -2.27 -9.34 1.83
CA PRO A 95 -2.23 -7.88 1.92
C PRO A 95 -1.24 -7.34 2.95
N ILE A 96 -1.10 -8.00 4.10
CA ILE A 96 -0.11 -7.62 5.12
C ILE A 96 1.31 -7.87 4.60
N ASN A 97 1.52 -8.99 3.90
CA ASN A 97 2.80 -9.33 3.29
C ASN A 97 3.27 -8.30 2.26
N TYR A 98 2.35 -7.59 1.59
CA TYR A 98 2.72 -6.45 0.74
C TYR A 98 3.54 -5.42 1.53
N TYR A 99 3.08 -5.04 2.73
CA TYR A 99 3.80 -4.10 3.59
C TYR A 99 5.09 -4.69 4.16
N ARG A 100 5.13 -5.99 4.48
CA ARG A 100 6.36 -6.68 4.88
C ARG A 100 7.44 -6.61 3.79
N ALA A 101 7.04 -6.79 2.53
CA ALA A 101 7.95 -6.70 1.40
C ALA A 101 8.46 -5.27 1.14
N THR A 102 7.70 -4.22 1.52
CA THR A 102 8.11 -2.83 1.26
C THR A 102 9.28 -2.31 2.11
N VAL A 103 9.54 -2.93 3.26
CA VAL A 103 10.65 -2.51 4.15
C VAL A 103 12.00 -3.02 3.64
N ALA A 104 12.01 -4.18 2.99
CA ALA A 104 13.21 -4.73 2.39
C ALA A 104 13.65 -3.89 1.17
N PRO A 105 14.95 -3.56 1.03
CA PRO A 105 15.46 -2.90 -0.16
C PRO A 105 15.29 -3.77 -1.41
N ASP A 106 14.53 -3.29 -2.39
CA ASP A 106 14.54 -3.85 -3.74
C ASP A 106 15.88 -3.51 -4.40
N ARG A 107 16.78 -4.51 -4.47
CA ARG A 107 18.13 -4.37 -5.00
C ARG A 107 18.15 -4.05 -6.50
N GLU A 108 17.17 -4.54 -7.25
CA GLU A 108 17.07 -4.35 -8.70
C GLU A 108 16.60 -2.93 -9.02
N LEU A 109 15.64 -2.39 -8.26
CA LEU A 109 15.23 -0.98 -8.38
C LEU A 109 16.38 -0.01 -8.07
N LEU A 110 17.24 -0.33 -7.09
CA LEU A 110 18.39 0.49 -6.75
C LEU A 110 19.47 0.45 -7.84
N ARG A 111 19.71 -0.72 -8.43
CA ARG A 111 20.66 -0.91 -9.54
C ARG A 111 20.22 -0.11 -10.79
N ARG A 112 18.99 -0.28 -11.25
CA ARG A 112 18.49 0.40 -12.46
C ARG A 112 18.33 1.90 -12.32
N ARG A 113 18.19 2.42 -11.09
CA ARG A 113 18.21 3.87 -10.83
C ARG A 113 19.56 4.51 -11.19
N ALA A 114 20.66 3.75 -11.17
CA ALA A 114 21.97 4.25 -11.54
C ALA A 114 22.15 4.35 -13.06
N GLU A 115 21.32 3.65 -13.84
CA GLU A 115 21.30 3.73 -15.29
C GLU A 115 20.38 4.90 -15.70
N ASN A 116 20.89 5.86 -16.48
CA ASN A 116 20.10 6.99 -16.99
C ASN A 116 18.98 6.48 -17.90
N PHE A 117 17.78 6.28 -17.35
CA PHE A 117 16.65 5.70 -18.06
C PHE A 117 15.51 6.72 -18.28
N LYS A 118 14.91 6.75 -19.48
CA LYS A 118 13.84 7.68 -19.90
C LYS A 118 12.44 7.07 -19.72
N MET A 119 11.68 7.56 -18.74
CA MET A 119 10.32 7.10 -18.47
C MET A 119 9.33 7.33 -19.64
N PRO A 120 8.38 6.42 -19.88
CA PRO A 120 7.26 6.65 -20.79
C PRO A 120 6.32 7.75 -20.29
N ARG A 121 5.39 8.22 -21.14
CA ARG A 121 4.43 9.26 -20.77
C ARG A 121 3.50 8.75 -19.67
N GLY A 122 3.19 9.57 -18.68
CA GLY A 122 2.28 9.15 -17.61
C GLY A 122 1.59 10.29 -16.89
N LEU A 123 0.48 9.95 -16.25
CA LEU A 123 -0.37 10.84 -15.48
C LEU A 123 -0.31 10.47 -13.99
N PHE A 124 -0.18 11.47 -13.13
CA PHE A 124 -0.29 11.31 -11.68
C PHE A 124 -1.56 12.00 -11.19
N ILE A 125 -2.39 11.25 -10.47
CA ILE A 125 -3.61 11.74 -9.82
C ILE A 125 -3.36 11.61 -8.31
N PHE A 126 -3.38 12.71 -7.57
CA PHE A 126 -3.16 12.75 -6.12
C PHE A 126 -4.39 13.24 -5.39
#